data_AF-A0A2V7WNL4-F1
#
_entry.id   AF-A0A2V7WNL4-F1
#
_cell.length_a   1.000
_cell.length_b   1.000
_cell.length_c   1.000
_cell.angle_alpha   90.00
_cell.angle_beta   90.00
_cell.angle_gamma   90.00
#
_symmetry.space_group_name_H-M   'P 1'
#
loop_
_entity.id
_entity.type
_entity.pdbx_description
1 polymer ?
#
loop_
_entity_poly.entity_id
_entity_poly.type
_entity_poly.pdbx_seq_one_letter_code
_entity_poly.pdbx_strand_id
1 'polypeptide(L)' 'MNVIPPQPKPKRLPLLASLLAALVLLPGLPATARAEVDCLETYVNCVQAAADLGTVSERSWAGLRCAYQLIACLQRRLA' A
#
# COMPACT_ATOMS: atom_id res chain seq x y z
N MET A 1 15.12 -31.05 20.16
CA MET A 1 15.08 -29.57 20.15
C MET A 1 15.31 -29.13 18.71
N ASN A 2 14.31 -28.56 18.03
CA ASN A 2 14.41 -28.21 16.61
C ASN A 2 14.46 -26.68 16.50
N VAL A 3 15.63 -26.12 16.19
CA VAL A 3 15.85 -24.68 16.07
C VAL A 3 15.66 -24.30 14.60
N ILE A 4 14.52 -23.69 14.29
CA ILE A 4 14.22 -23.19 12.95
C ILE A 4 14.94 -21.85 12.77
N PRO A 5 15.82 -21.67 11.76
CA PRO A 5 16.55 -20.43 11.57
C PRO A 5 15.60 -19.29 11.15
N PRO A 6 15.90 -18.03 11.52
CA PRO A 6 15.06 -16.88 11.17
C PRO A 6 15.09 -16.63 9.65
N GLN A 7 13.91 -16.67 9.04
CA GLN A 7 13.69 -16.30 7.64
C GLN A 7 14.15 -14.85 7.39
N PRO A 8 14.85 -14.56 6.26
CA PRO A 8 15.24 -13.19 5.93
C PRO A 8 13.99 -12.35 5.62
N LYS A 9 13.78 -11.28 6.39
CA LYS A 9 12.70 -10.30 6.16
C LYS A 9 12.81 -9.73 4.74
N PRO A 10 11.73 -9.68 3.94
CA PRO A 10 11.77 -9.10 2.62
C PRO A 10 11.99 -7.58 2.70
N LYS A 11 13.24 -7.14 2.49
CA LYS A 11 13.68 -5.74 2.39
C LYS A 11 13.32 -5.09 1.03
N ARG A 12 12.16 -5.43 0.44
CA ARG A 12 11.79 -5.01 -0.94
C ARG A 12 10.55 -4.11 -1.05
N LEU A 13 10.01 -3.59 0.05
CA LEU A 13 8.86 -2.68 0.00
C LEU A 13 9.15 -1.17 -0.26
N PRO A 14 10.30 -0.57 0.11
CA PRO A 14 10.46 0.88 -0.06
C PRO A 14 10.58 1.30 -1.54
N LEU A 15 10.94 0.35 -2.41
CA LEU A 15 11.14 0.60 -3.83
C LEU A 15 9.82 0.84 -4.56
N LEU A 16 8.72 0.19 -4.15
CA LEU A 16 7.39 0.36 -4.74
C LEU A 16 6.79 1.73 -4.40
N ALA A 17 6.89 2.16 -3.14
CA ALA A 17 6.44 3.49 -2.72
C ALA A 17 7.25 4.60 -3.41
N SER A 18 8.58 4.45 -3.51
CA SER A 18 9.41 5.40 -4.26
C SER A 18 9.16 5.38 -5.77
N LEU A 19 8.87 4.23 -6.37
CA LEU A 19 8.48 4.13 -7.79
C LEU A 19 7.14 4.83 -8.06
N LEU A 20 6.17 4.69 -7.14
CA LEU A 20 4.88 5.36 -7.23
C LEU A 20 5.03 6.88 -7.10
N ALA A 21 5.81 7.36 -6.13
CA ALA A 21 6.14 8.77 -6.00
C ALA A 21 6.86 9.30 -7.26
N ALA A 22 7.79 8.52 -7.82
CA ALA A 22 8.46 8.86 -9.07
C ALA A 22 7.49 8.93 -10.26
N LEU A 23 6.47 8.05 -10.31
CA LEU A 23 5.40 8.08 -11.32
C LEU A 23 4.51 9.34 -11.21
N VAL A 24 4.24 9.86 -10.00
CA VAL A 24 3.51 11.16 -9.82
C VAL A 24 4.27 12.33 -10.43
N LEU A 25 5.61 12.29 -10.34
CA LEU A 25 6.52 13.33 -10.80
C LEU A 25 6.76 13.30 -12.32
N LEU A 26 6.31 12.27 -13.05
CA LEU A 26 6.43 12.27 -14.51
C LEU A 26 5.55 13.37 -15.14
N PRO A 27 6.14 14.33 -15.86
CA PRO A 27 5.38 15.36 -16.57
C PRO A 27 4.66 14.70 -17.75
N GLY A 28 3.34 14.50 -17.61
CA GLY A 28 2.51 13.89 -18.66
C GLY A 28 1.44 12.92 -18.17
N LEU A 29 1.40 12.58 -16.87
CA LEU A 29 0.31 11.75 -16.36
C LEU A 29 -1.03 12.49 -16.48
N PRO A 30 -2.07 11.87 -17.07
CA PRO A 30 -3.41 12.43 -17.07
C PRO A 30 -3.86 12.67 -15.63
N ALA A 31 -4.72 13.68 -15.40
CA ALA A 31 -5.17 14.04 -14.06
C ALA A 31 -5.79 12.85 -13.30
N THR A 32 -6.37 11.89 -14.02
CA THR A 32 -6.84 10.60 -13.52
C THR A 32 -5.71 9.74 -12.95
N ALA A 33 -4.58 9.62 -13.65
CA ALA A 33 -3.43 8.86 -13.18
C ALA A 33 -2.78 9.48 -11.94
N ARG A 34 -2.78 10.82 -11.80
CA ARG A 34 -2.34 11.47 -10.55
C ARG A 34 -3.27 11.16 -9.38
N ALA A 35 -4.59 11.17 -9.60
CA ALA A 35 -5.55 10.83 -8.58
C ALA A 35 -5.49 9.35 -8.18
N GLU A 36 -5.21 8.46 -9.14
CA GLU A 36 -4.97 7.03 -8.90
C GLU A 36 -3.75 6.80 -7.99
N VAL A 37 -2.66 7.51 -8.23
CA VAL A 37 -1.44 7.35 -7.41
C VAL A 37 -1.62 7.91 -6.00
N ASP A 38 -2.36 9.00 -5.81
CA ASP A 38 -2.70 9.55 -4.48
C ASP A 38 -3.52 8.53 -3.64
N CYS A 39 -4.51 7.89 -4.26
CA CYS A 39 -5.26 6.80 -3.65
C CYS A 39 -4.35 5.61 -3.29
N LEU A 40 -3.39 5.27 -4.16
CA LEU A 40 -2.47 4.16 -3.97
C LEU A 40 -1.42 4.43 -2.87
N GLU A 41 -0.90 5.64 -2.80
CA GLU A 41 0.03 6.06 -1.74
C GLU A 41 -0.63 5.99 -0.37
N THR A 42 -1.87 6.48 -0.27
CA THR A 42 -2.69 6.38 0.95
C THR A 42 -2.93 4.91 1.34
N TYR A 43 -3.20 4.05 0.35
CA TYR A 43 -3.35 2.62 0.58
C TYR A 43 -2.06 1.97 1.11
N VAL A 44 -0.92 2.26 0.51
CA VAL A 44 0.39 1.69 0.92
C VAL A 44 0.71 2.10 2.35
N ASN A 45 0.54 3.38 2.70
CA ASN A 45 0.73 3.87 4.07
C ASN A 45 -0.22 3.17 5.06
N CYS A 46 -1.49 2.98 4.67
CA CYS A 46 -2.47 2.27 5.49
C CYS A 46 -2.09 0.80 5.71
N VAL A 47 -1.66 0.10 4.66
CA VAL A 47 -1.23 -1.31 4.76
C VAL A 47 0.04 -1.44 5.59
N GLN A 48 0.95 -0.48 5.49
CA GLN A 48 2.16 -0.47 6.30
C GLN A 48 1.82 -0.31 7.79
N ALA A 49 0.96 0.65 8.15
CA ALA A 49 0.46 0.80 9.52
C ALA A 49 -0.33 -0.43 9.99
N ALA A 50 -1.10 -1.07 9.11
CA ALA A 50 -1.81 -2.30 9.40
C ALA A 50 -0.84 -3.47 9.69
N ALA A 51 0.29 -3.53 8.99
CA ALA A 51 1.30 -4.59 9.17
C ALA A 51 1.98 -4.53 10.55
N ASP A 52 2.07 -3.35 11.15
CA ASP A 52 2.63 -3.14 12.49
C ASP A 52 1.70 -3.60 13.63
N LEU A 53 0.45 -4.00 13.33
CA LEU A 53 -0.50 -4.48 14.33
C LEU A 53 -0.06 -5.82 14.95
N GLY A 54 -0.45 -6.06 16.21
CA GLY A 54 0.06 -7.16 17.03
C GLY A 54 -0.42 -8.54 16.59
N THR A 55 -1.68 -8.67 16.18
CA THR A 55 -2.27 -9.96 15.81
C THR A 55 -2.50 -10.12 14.31
N VAL A 56 -2.45 -11.35 13.82
CA VAL A 56 -2.76 -11.68 12.41
C VAL A 56 -4.18 -11.27 12.05
N SER A 57 -5.13 -11.43 12.97
CA SER A 57 -6.52 -10.99 12.81
C SER A 57 -6.61 -9.48 12.62
N GLU A 58 -5.93 -8.68 13.45
CA GLU A 58 -5.95 -7.21 13.32
C GLU A 58 -5.32 -6.75 12.00
N ARG A 59 -4.18 -7.34 11.61
CA ARG A 59 -3.53 -7.06 10.31
C ARG A 59 -4.48 -7.36 9.15
N SER A 60 -5.20 -8.48 9.21
CA SER A 60 -6.10 -8.92 8.15
C SER A 60 -7.29 -7.97 8.02
N TRP A 61 -7.93 -7.62 9.14
CA TRP A 61 -9.05 -6.68 9.16
C TRP A 61 -8.63 -5.27 8.74
N ALA A 62 -7.47 -4.79 9.22
CA ALA A 62 -6.95 -3.49 8.85
C ALA A 62 -6.56 -3.44 7.36
N GLY A 63 -5.91 -4.48 6.83
CA GLY A 63 -5.60 -4.60 5.41
C GLY A 63 -6.84 -4.60 4.52
N LEU A 64 -7.90 -5.34 4.91
CA LEU A 64 -9.21 -5.32 4.25
C LEU A 64 -9.84 -3.91 4.26
N ARG A 65 -9.77 -3.21 5.39
CA ARG A 65 -10.23 -1.81 5.50
C ARG A 65 -9.44 -0.88 4.57
N CYS A 66 -8.11 -1.02 4.51
CA CYS A 66 -7.27 -0.24 3.60
C CYS A 66 -7.66 -0.48 2.13
N ALA A 67 -7.87 -1.75 1.74
CA ALA A 67 -8.27 -2.10 0.38
C ALA A 67 -9.64 -1.52 0.00
N TYR A 68 -10.59 -1.53 0.95
CA TYR A 68 -11.91 -0.93 0.72
C TYR A 68 -11.82 0.59 0.50
N GLN A 69 -10.96 1.28 1.26
CA GLN A 69 -10.72 2.72 1.06
C GLN A 69 -10.07 3.02 -0.29
N LEU A 70 -9.13 2.18 -0.75
CA LEU A 70 -8.55 2.30 -2.08
C LEU A 70 -9.63 2.20 -3.16
N ILE A 71 -10.48 1.18 -3.11
CA ILE A 71 -11.55 0.98 -4.10
C ILE A 71 -12.52 2.16 -4.09
N ALA A 72 -12.92 2.65 -2.92
CA ALA A 72 -13.80 3.82 -2.81
C ALA A 72 -13.15 5.10 -3.38
N CYS A 73 -11.84 5.28 -3.16
CA CYS A 73 -11.08 6.42 -3.69
C CYS A 73 -11.01 6.36 -5.23
N LEU A 74 -10.72 5.18 -5.78
CA LEU A 74 -10.70 4.95 -7.23
C LEU A 74 -12.08 5.15 -7.86
N GLN A 75 -13.15 4.62 -7.24
CA GLN A 75 -14.52 4.78 -7.73
C GLN A 75 -14.96 6.25 -7.80
N ARG A 76 -14.59 7.08 -6.83
CA ARG A 76 -14.90 8.53 -6.86
C ARG A 76 -14.13 9.30 -7.93
N ARG A 77 -13.01 8.77 -8.41
CA ARG A 77 -12.14 9.43 -9.39
C ARG A 77 -12.33 8.92 -10.82
N LEU A 78 -12.96 7.75 -10.97
CA LEU A 78 -13.29 7.12 -12.25
C LEU A 78 -14.76 7.33 -12.67
N ALA A 79 -15.63 7.77 -11.77
CA ALA A 79 -17.01 8.21 -12.05
C ALA A 79 -17.05 9.66 -12.52
#